data_AF-A0A939HXP7-F1
#
_entry.id   AF-A0A939HXP7-F1
#
_cell.length_a   1.000
_cell.length_b   1.000
_cell.length_c   1.000
_cell.angle_alpha   90.00
_cell.angle_beta   90.00
_cell.angle_gamma   90.00
#
_symmetry.space_group_name_H-M   'P 1'
#
loop_
_entity.id
_entity.type
_entity.pdbx_description
1 polymer ?
#
loop_
_entity_poly.entity_id
_entity_poly.type
_entity_poly.pdbx_seq_one_letter_code
_entity_poly.pdbx_strand_id
1 'polypeptide(L)'
;MSRIELTPSRFRQFYRAAQVINLLKRQHGKCEICGLTFKDNDRWEVDHIMPTIRGGKDWYTNLQLLHDHCHDHKSARDGSRRSRIYDKDGETEEPDEVKVSRPVLKTSRSSDGMA
;
A
#
# COMPACT_ATOMS: atom_id res chain seq x y z
N MET A 1 5.45 -14.69 -33.45
CA MET A 1 5.24 -14.93 -32.00
C MET A 1 5.67 -13.66 -31.27
N SER A 2 4.72 -12.88 -30.77
CA SER A 2 5.01 -11.55 -30.21
C SER A 2 5.64 -11.66 -28.83
N ARG A 3 6.79 -11.01 -28.64
CA ARG A 3 7.53 -10.97 -27.38
C ARG A 3 6.89 -9.91 -26.49
N ILE A 4 6.15 -10.34 -25.46
CA ILE A 4 5.46 -9.43 -24.53
C ILE A 4 6.50 -8.85 -23.57
N GLU A 5 7.02 -7.66 -23.89
CA GLU A 5 8.01 -6.92 -23.10
C GLU A 5 7.30 -6.11 -22.01
N LEU A 6 6.97 -6.79 -20.89
CA LEU A 6 6.24 -6.20 -19.75
C LEU A 6 7.02 -5.07 -19.05
N THR A 7 6.89 -3.82 -19.54
CA THR A 7 7.53 -2.64 -18.94
C THR A 7 7.02 -2.36 -17.50
N PRO A 8 7.87 -1.91 -16.56
CA PRO A 8 7.50 -1.76 -15.15
C PRO A 8 7.00 -0.34 -14.81
N SER A 9 5.70 -0.09 -14.96
CA SER A 9 5.04 1.16 -14.57
C SER A 9 4.76 1.27 -13.06
N ARG A 10 5.82 1.56 -12.28
CA ARG A 10 5.87 2.15 -10.91
C ARG A 10 4.99 1.62 -9.74
N PHE A 11 4.10 0.65 -9.93
CA PHE A 11 3.23 0.06 -8.89
C PHE A 11 3.42 -1.46 -8.71
N ARG A 12 4.57 -2.01 -9.11
CA ARG A 12 4.90 -3.45 -8.90
C ARG A 12 5.21 -3.76 -7.43
N GLN A 13 4.19 -3.94 -6.61
CA GLN A 13 4.35 -4.50 -5.27
C GLN A 13 4.58 -6.04 -5.36
N PHE A 14 5.81 -6.47 -5.08
CA PHE A 14 6.28 -7.84 -4.76
C PHE A 14 6.11 -9.05 -5.72
N TYR A 15 5.24 -9.05 -6.73
CA TYR A 15 5.08 -10.25 -7.59
C TYR A 15 6.22 -10.45 -8.60
N ARG A 16 6.74 -11.68 -8.71
CA ARG A 16 7.78 -12.05 -9.68
C ARG A 16 7.21 -12.11 -11.10
N ALA A 17 7.97 -11.68 -12.11
CA ALA A 17 7.54 -11.70 -13.51
C ALA A 17 7.04 -13.09 -13.97
N ALA A 18 7.68 -14.18 -13.53
CA ALA A 18 7.23 -15.54 -13.82
C ALA A 18 5.83 -15.88 -13.26
N GLN A 19 5.46 -15.35 -12.09
CA GLN A 19 4.12 -15.53 -11.52
C GLN A 19 3.07 -14.80 -12.36
N VAL A 20 3.35 -13.55 -12.73
CA VAL A 20 2.47 -12.72 -13.60
C VAL A 20 2.28 -13.37 -14.97
N ILE A 21 3.36 -13.87 -15.59
CA ILE A 21 3.31 -14.59 -16.86
C ILE A 21 2.46 -15.86 -16.75
N ASN A 22 2.55 -16.60 -15.64
CA ASN A 22 1.74 -17.80 -15.43
C ASN A 22 0.26 -17.46 -15.19
N LEU A 23 -0.06 -16.35 -14.50
CA LEU A 23 -1.44 -15.85 -14.35
C LEU A 23 -2.02 -15.45 -15.71
N LEU A 24 -1.28 -14.65 -16.49
CA LEU A 24 -1.65 -14.28 -17.86
C LEU A 24 -1.92 -15.51 -18.74
N LYS A 25 -1.06 -16.54 -18.67
CA LYS A 25 -1.28 -17.80 -19.41
C LYS A 25 -2.58 -18.50 -18.98
N ARG A 26 -2.84 -18.62 -17.67
CA ARG A 26 -4.06 -19.28 -17.15
C ARG A 26 -5.33 -18.52 -17.55
N GLN A 27 -5.26 -17.19 -17.59
CA GLN A 27 -6.36 -16.31 -17.98
C GLN A 27 -6.45 -16.05 -19.50
N HIS A 28 -5.66 -16.75 -20.32
CA HIS A 28 -5.59 -16.53 -21.77
C HIS A 28 -5.31 -15.06 -22.17
N GLY A 29 -4.58 -14.32 -21.32
CA GLY A 29 -4.26 -12.90 -21.47
C GLY A 29 -5.44 -11.95 -21.24
N LYS A 30 -6.56 -12.40 -20.65
CA LYS A 30 -7.78 -11.61 -20.46
C LYS A 30 -8.07 -11.30 -18.98
N CYS A 31 -8.67 -10.14 -18.73
CA CYS A 31 -9.21 -9.79 -17.42
C CYS A 31 -10.55 -10.54 -17.20
N GLU A 32 -10.70 -11.26 -16.08
CA GLU A 32 -11.91 -12.05 -15.80
C GLU A 32 -13.16 -11.18 -15.54
N ILE A 33 -13.00 -9.90 -15.18
CA ILE A 33 -14.11 -8.98 -14.90
C ILE A 33 -14.67 -8.31 -16.17
N CYS A 34 -13.82 -7.90 -17.12
CA CYS A 34 -14.26 -7.18 -18.33
C CYS A 34 -14.04 -7.94 -19.65
N GLY A 35 -13.40 -9.11 -19.63
CA GLY A 35 -13.13 -9.96 -20.81
C GLY A 35 -12.09 -9.40 -21.79
N LEU A 36 -11.64 -8.16 -21.62
CA LEU A 36 -10.62 -7.52 -22.45
C LEU A 36 -9.23 -8.12 -22.22
N THR A 37 -8.42 -8.17 -23.28
CA THR A 37 -7.02 -8.58 -23.23
C THR A 37 -6.13 -7.47 -22.67
N PHE A 38 -5.20 -7.83 -21.77
CA PHE A 38 -4.18 -6.90 -21.28
C PHE A 38 -3.25 -6.42 -22.40
N LYS A 39 -2.99 -5.12 -22.46
CA LYS A 39 -2.02 -4.47 -23.34
C LYS A 39 -0.88 -3.84 -22.52
N ASP A 40 0.22 -3.49 -23.19
CA ASP A 40 1.43 -2.99 -22.53
C ASP A 40 1.23 -1.65 -21.78
N ASN A 41 0.23 -0.86 -22.17
CA ASN A 41 -0.13 0.41 -21.53
C ASN A 41 -1.26 0.28 -20.48
N ASP A 42 -1.81 -0.93 -20.27
CA ASP A 42 -2.89 -1.14 -19.30
C ASP A 42 -2.33 -1.30 -17.89
N ARG A 43 -2.94 -0.61 -16.91
CA ARG A 43 -2.61 -0.78 -15.49
C ARG A 43 -3.34 -2.00 -14.94
N TRP A 44 -2.60 -2.89 -14.29
CA TRP A 44 -3.11 -4.14 -13.73
C TRP A 44 -2.56 -4.40 -12.32
N GLU A 45 -3.33 -5.15 -11.54
CA GLU A 45 -3.00 -5.58 -10.19
C GLU A 45 -3.32 -7.08 -10.02
N VAL A 46 -2.73 -7.71 -9.00
CA VAL A 46 -3.04 -9.10 -8.61
C VAL A 46 -4.04 -9.05 -7.45
N ASP A 47 -5.19 -9.70 -7.64
CA ASP A 47 -6.33 -9.73 -6.72
C ASP A 47 -6.68 -11.19 -6.33
N HIS A 48 -7.43 -11.36 -5.24
CA HIS A 48 -7.91 -12.66 -4.79
C HIS A 48 -9.34 -12.92 -5.29
N ILE A 49 -9.54 -14.02 -6.03
CA ILE A 49 -10.83 -14.46 -6.56
C ILE A 49 -11.86 -14.59 -5.42
N MET A 50 -11.51 -15.38 -4.39
CA MET A 50 -12.20 -15.35 -3.10
C MET A 50 -11.48 -14.37 -2.16
N PRO A 51 -12.14 -13.32 -1.64
CA PRO A 51 -11.52 -12.38 -0.72
C PRO A 51 -11.15 -13.06 0.61
N THR A 52 -10.07 -12.58 1.23
CA THR A 52 -9.53 -13.13 2.49
C THR A 52 -10.54 -13.15 3.64
N ILE A 53 -11.43 -12.15 3.68
CA ILE A 53 -12.54 -12.04 4.64
C ILE A 53 -13.49 -13.26 4.57
N ARG A 54 -13.62 -13.90 3.39
CA ARG A 54 -14.43 -15.11 3.18
C ARG A 54 -13.60 -16.41 3.26
N GLY A 55 -12.41 -16.36 3.88
CA GLY A 55 -11.50 -17.50 4.00
C GLY A 55 -10.65 -17.76 2.76
N GLY A 56 -10.62 -16.82 1.80
CA GLY A 56 -9.69 -16.88 0.67
C GLY A 56 -8.24 -16.86 1.16
N LYS A 57 -7.44 -17.84 0.73
CA LYS A 57 -6.01 -17.92 1.03
C LYS A 57 -5.20 -17.44 -0.17
N ASP A 58 -3.95 -17.03 0.07
CA ASP A 58 -2.98 -16.54 -0.92
C ASP A 58 -2.43 -17.66 -1.84
N TRP A 59 -3.22 -18.69 -2.08
CA TRP A 59 -2.90 -19.78 -2.99
C TRP A 59 -2.89 -19.27 -4.43
N TYR A 60 -1.92 -19.72 -5.23
CA TYR A 60 -1.81 -19.36 -6.64
C TYR A 60 -3.08 -19.64 -7.47
N THR A 61 -3.88 -20.62 -7.07
CA THR A 61 -5.19 -20.94 -7.66
C THR A 61 -6.29 -19.92 -7.33
N ASN A 62 -6.15 -19.16 -6.24
CA ASN A 62 -7.07 -18.12 -5.78
C ASN A 62 -6.64 -16.70 -6.22
N LEU A 63 -5.48 -16.54 -6.87
CA LEU A 63 -5.01 -15.26 -7.40
C LEU A 63 -5.48 -15.04 -8.84
N GLN A 64 -5.81 -13.81 -9.21
CA GLN A 64 -6.14 -13.40 -10.58
C GLN A 64 -5.49 -12.05 -10.92
N LEU A 65 -5.19 -11.85 -12.19
CA LEU A 65 -4.77 -10.55 -12.72
C LEU A 65 -6.03 -9.78 -13.15
N LEU A 66 -6.19 -8.54 -12.68
CA LEU A 66 -7.26 -7.64 -13.09
C LEU A 66 -6.70 -6.29 -13.54
N HIS A 67 -7.46 -5.57 -14.37
CA HIS A 67 -7.19 -4.15 -14.57
C HIS A 67 -7.46 -3.35 -13.29
N ASP A 68 -6.73 -2.26 -13.09
CA ASP A 68 -6.89 -1.28 -11.99
C ASP A 68 -8.38 -0.90 -11.76
N HIS A 69 -9.06 -0.44 -12.82
CA HIS A 69 -10.50 -0.10 -12.78
C HIS A 69 -11.43 -1.31 -12.50
N CYS A 70 -11.03 -2.52 -12.90
CA CYS A 70 -11.80 -3.74 -12.63
C CYS A 70 -11.66 -4.19 -11.17
N HIS A 71 -10.47 -4.04 -10.59
CA HIS A 71 -10.19 -4.34 -9.19
C HIS A 71 -10.98 -3.40 -8.26
N ASP A 72 -11.07 -2.11 -8.61
CA ASP A 72 -11.88 -1.12 -7.91
C ASP A 72 -13.38 -1.49 -7.90
N HIS A 73 -13.91 -1.88 -9.07
CA HIS A 73 -15.30 -2.32 -9.23
C HIS A 73 -15.57 -3.63 -8.47
N LYS A 74 -14.64 -4.59 -8.46
CA LYS A 74 -14.74 -5.82 -7.66
C LYS A 74 -14.74 -5.51 -6.17
N SER A 75 -13.85 -4.66 -5.68
CA SER A 75 -13.78 -4.29 -4.26
C SER A 75 -15.02 -3.55 -3.75
N ALA A 76 -15.73 -2.83 -4.64
CA ALA A 76 -17.05 -2.29 -4.34
C ALA A 76 -18.11 -3.41 -4.21
N ARG A 77 -18.14 -4.37 -5.14
CA ARG A 77 -19.09 -5.50 -5.15
C ARG A 77 -18.89 -6.52 -4.03
N ASP A 78 -17.64 -6.80 -3.67
CA ASP A 78 -17.28 -7.74 -2.61
C ASP A 78 -17.57 -7.18 -1.20
N GLY A 79 -17.86 -5.88 -1.08
CA GLY A 79 -17.98 -5.17 0.20
C GLY A 79 -16.65 -5.03 0.93
N SER A 80 -15.52 -5.33 0.27
CA SER A 80 -14.17 -5.33 0.83
C SER A 80 -13.54 -3.94 0.93
N ARG A 81 -14.22 -2.90 0.42
CA ARG A 81 -13.98 -1.49 0.77
C ARG A 81 -14.15 -1.28 2.29
N ARG A 82 -13.14 -1.67 3.07
CA ARG A 82 -12.84 -1.04 4.37
C ARG A 82 -12.86 0.47 4.09
N SER A 83 -13.84 1.17 4.65
CA SER A 83 -13.88 2.62 4.55
C SER A 83 -12.54 3.14 5.06
N ARG A 84 -11.80 3.83 4.19
CA ARG A 84 -10.55 4.50 4.57
C ARG A 84 -10.91 5.77 5.34
N ILE A 85 -11.55 5.61 6.49
CA ILE A 85 -11.48 6.58 7.57
C ILE A 85 -10.07 6.43 8.15
N TYR A 86 -9.09 6.93 7.40
CA TYR A 86 -7.91 7.49 8.02
C TYR A 86 -8.34 8.88 8.43
N ASP A 87 -8.67 9.06 9.70
CA ASP A 87 -8.65 10.38 10.30
C ASP A 87 -7.22 10.90 10.14
N LYS A 88 -7.06 11.76 9.13
CA LYS A 88 -5.90 12.58 8.90
C LYS A 88 -6.28 14.00 9.32
N ASP A 89 -6.32 14.23 10.62
CA ASP A 89 -5.71 15.46 11.12
C ASP A 89 -4.21 15.38 10.79
N GLY A 90 -3.74 16.38 10.06
CA GLY A 90 -2.34 16.51 9.70
C GLY A 90 -1.87 17.87 10.13
N GLU A 91 -1.07 17.92 11.19
CA GLU A 91 -0.28 19.10 11.54
C GLU A 91 1.21 18.73 11.49
N THR A 92 1.85 19.16 10.41
CA THR A 92 3.31 19.29 10.29
C THR A 92 3.75 20.64 10.85
N GLU A 93 4.60 20.66 11.88
CA GLU A 93 5.72 21.60 12.15
C GLU A 93 6.56 21.02 13.32
N GLU A 94 7.80 21.46 13.60
CA GLU A 94 9.01 21.21 12.81
C GLU A 94 10.13 20.71 13.75
N PRO A 95 11.10 19.89 13.29
CA PRO A 95 12.11 19.30 14.17
C PRO A 95 13.39 20.16 14.24
N ASP A 96 13.49 21.11 15.18
CA ASP A 96 14.83 21.48 15.69
C ASP A 96 14.91 22.20 17.06
N GLU A 97 16.04 21.94 17.73
CA GLU A 97 16.73 22.78 18.75
C GLU A 97 15.97 23.33 19.99
N VAL A 98 15.84 22.52 21.05
CA VAL A 98 15.71 23.03 22.43
C VAL A 98 17.04 23.60 22.93
N LYS A 99 17.29 24.88 22.61
CA LYS A 99 18.35 25.69 23.25
C LYS A 99 17.87 26.21 24.59
N VAL A 100 18.09 25.42 25.65
CA VAL A 100 17.90 25.89 27.02
C VAL A 100 18.96 26.93 27.36
N SER A 101 18.56 28.21 27.37
CA SER A 101 19.38 29.31 27.88
C SER A 101 18.49 30.31 28.59
N ARG A 102 18.51 30.27 29.94
CA ARG A 102 17.96 31.34 30.78
C ARG A 102 19.07 31.79 31.75
N PRO A 103 19.41 33.10 31.79
CA PRO A 103 20.62 33.58 32.47
C PRO A 103 20.46 33.68 33.99
N VAL A 104 21.62 33.67 34.66
CA VAL A 104 21.78 33.79 36.12
C VAL A 104 21.45 35.21 36.62
N LEU A 105 20.66 35.30 37.69
CA LEU A 105 20.81 36.35 38.72
C LEU A 105 20.67 35.75 40.12
N LYS A 106 21.29 36.40 41.10
CA LYS A 106 21.86 35.77 42.30
C LYS A 106 21.62 36.62 43.55
N THR A 107 21.00 36.06 44.58
CA THR A 107 20.86 36.64 45.94
C THR A 107 20.68 35.51 46.96
N SER A 108 21.26 35.43 48.16
CA SER A 108 22.49 35.90 48.79
C SER A 108 22.30 35.72 50.31
N ARG A 109 23.11 34.88 50.98
CA ARG A 109 23.23 34.75 52.46
C ARG A 109 21.97 34.17 53.16
N SER A 110 22.01 33.58 54.36
CA SER A 110 23.06 33.51 55.41
C SER A 110 23.29 32.06 55.92
N SER A 111 24.14 31.94 56.96
CA SER A 111 24.75 30.74 57.53
C SER A 111 23.95 30.07 58.67
N ASP A 112 24.64 29.18 59.40
CA ASP A 112 24.31 28.59 60.72
C ASP A 112 23.46 27.30 60.63
N GLY A 113 23.65 26.27 61.46
CA GLY A 113 24.58 26.05 62.56
C GLY A 113 24.22 24.74 63.31
N MET A 114 25.18 24.12 63.97
CA MET A 114 25.16 22.80 64.64
C MET A 114 23.89 22.35 65.37
N ALA A 115 23.61 21.03 65.30
CA ALA A 115 23.24 20.18 66.43
C ALA A 115 23.66 18.72 66.15
#